data_AF-A0A496DS66-F1
#
_entry.id   AF-A0A496DS66-F1
#
_cell.length_a   1.000
_cell.length_b   1.000
_cell.length_c   1.000
_cell.angle_alpha   90.00
_cell.angle_beta   90.00
_cell.angle_gamma   90.00
#
_symmetry.space_group_name_H-M   'P 1'
#
loop_
_entity.id
_entity.type
_entity.pdbx_description
1 polymer ?
#
loop_
_entity_poly.entity_id
_entity_poly.type
_entity_poly.pdbx_seq_one_letter_code
_entity_poly.pdbx_strand_id
1 'polypeptide(L)'
;MIIKIGKAKDNDFIANDPHVSRHHARLIREDGGNLLLEDTGSTNGTFVNGAQIVKKRVTPTDHIRLGDSYVLNLSEVLKYNNDYSDEFAALKKVYDDYIQAKVKIQSSNQFKTRLFQSLPFALPGIVGVVIGFLGKGSPELFGISLLITICAPTVGIYLGAKQSAKIPQQLQDIANQFKIDYVCPKCGTFLGEIPWESLKNRKQCPVSSCKAKWVRE
;
A
#
# COMPACT_ATOMS: atom_id res chain seq x y z
N MET A 1 19.75 18.74 -4.88
CA MET A 1 19.32 18.57 -6.29
C MET A 1 18.74 19.90 -6.78
N ILE A 2 19.00 20.30 -8.03
CA ILE A 2 18.47 21.51 -8.65
C ILE A 2 17.73 21.13 -9.94
N ILE A 3 16.53 21.66 -10.14
CA ILE A 3 15.69 21.46 -11.34
C ILE A 3 15.50 22.83 -12.00
N LYS A 4 16.08 23.03 -13.19
CA LYS A 4 15.91 24.23 -14.01
C LYS A 4 14.55 24.23 -14.70
N ILE A 5 13.84 25.35 -14.68
CA ILE A 5 12.49 25.48 -15.23
C ILE A 5 12.47 26.64 -16.23
N GLY A 6 11.93 26.41 -17.42
CA GLY A 6 11.74 27.45 -18.42
C GLY A 6 11.30 26.91 -19.77
N LYS A 7 11.11 27.79 -20.76
CA LYS A 7 10.65 27.37 -22.10
C LYS A 7 11.73 26.79 -23.00
N ALA A 8 13.00 27.04 -22.69
CA ALA A 8 14.11 26.50 -23.48
C ALA A 8 14.24 24.98 -23.27
N LYS A 9 14.66 24.26 -24.32
CA LYS A 9 14.71 22.78 -24.32
C LYS A 9 15.83 22.18 -23.48
N ASP A 10 16.77 22.99 -23.03
CA ASP A 10 17.91 22.62 -22.19
C ASP A 10 17.63 22.81 -20.68
N ASN A 11 16.44 23.30 -20.33
CA ASN A 11 15.95 23.22 -18.97
C ASN A 11 15.64 21.79 -18.60
N ASP A 12 15.56 21.60 -17.29
CA ASP A 12 15.08 20.37 -16.75
C ASP A 12 13.58 20.28 -17.08
N PHE A 13 12.72 20.98 -16.37
CA PHE A 13 11.29 21.04 -16.70
C PHE A 13 10.99 22.08 -17.78
N ILE A 14 10.44 21.64 -18.92
CA ILE A 14 10.08 22.51 -20.05
C ILE A 14 8.65 23.04 -19.87
N ALA A 15 8.53 24.31 -19.52
CA ALA A 15 7.26 25.03 -19.45
C ALA A 15 7.01 25.76 -20.78
N ASN A 16 6.25 25.14 -21.68
CA ASN A 16 6.04 25.64 -23.03
C ASN A 16 4.97 26.74 -23.09
N ASP A 17 5.32 27.94 -22.62
CA ASP A 17 4.47 29.13 -22.66
C ASP A 17 5.27 30.35 -23.16
N PRO A 18 4.69 31.20 -24.04
CA PRO A 18 5.36 32.39 -24.56
C PRO A 18 5.88 33.36 -23.47
N HIS A 19 5.12 33.53 -22.39
CA HIS A 19 5.38 34.45 -21.28
C HIS A 19 6.36 33.87 -20.25
N VAL A 20 6.75 32.61 -20.40
CA VAL A 20 7.80 31.99 -19.60
C VAL A 20 9.16 32.30 -20.25
N SER A 21 10.06 32.95 -19.51
CA SER A 21 11.45 33.14 -19.92
C SER A 21 12.18 31.83 -20.25
N ARG A 22 13.23 31.93 -21.08
CA ARG A 22 14.04 30.77 -21.51
C ARG A 22 14.57 29.98 -20.32
N HIS A 23 15.15 30.66 -19.33
CA HIS A 23 15.48 30.11 -18.02
C HIS A 23 14.74 30.98 -17.00
N HIS A 24 13.65 30.47 -16.46
CA HIS A 24 12.70 31.28 -15.70
C HIS A 24 12.93 31.16 -14.20
N ALA A 25 13.00 29.93 -13.71
CA ALA A 25 13.15 29.64 -12.30
C ALA A 25 13.97 28.36 -12.13
N ARG A 26 14.41 28.11 -10.91
CA ARG A 26 14.95 26.83 -10.49
C ARG A 26 14.30 26.38 -9.19
N LEU A 27 14.04 25.09 -9.10
CA LEU A 27 13.59 24.44 -7.88
C LEU A 27 14.78 23.73 -7.23
N ILE A 28 15.09 24.09 -6.00
CA ILE A 28 16.18 23.52 -5.22
C ILE A 28 15.56 22.64 -4.14
N ARG A 29 15.92 21.36 -4.12
CA ARG A 29 15.65 20.46 -2.99
C ARG A 29 16.76 20.65 -1.96
N GLU A 30 16.43 21.22 -0.81
CA GLU A 30 17.29 21.34 0.37
C GLU A 30 17.26 20.05 1.20
N ASP A 31 18.22 19.91 2.12
CA ASP A 31 18.23 18.81 3.09
C ASP A 31 16.97 18.83 3.96
N GLY A 32 16.47 17.64 4.30
CA GLY A 32 15.21 17.49 5.05
C GLY A 32 13.93 17.57 4.20
N GLY A 33 14.05 17.59 2.86
CA GLY A 33 12.89 17.53 1.95
C GLY A 33 12.22 18.87 1.66
N ASN A 34 12.80 19.97 2.14
CA ASN A 34 12.29 21.31 1.85
C ASN A 34 12.54 21.68 0.38
N LEU A 35 11.56 22.36 -0.22
CA LEU A 35 11.63 22.84 -1.60
C LEU A 35 11.77 24.35 -1.60
N LEU A 36 12.74 24.85 -2.36
CA LEU A 36 13.05 26.26 -2.47
C LEU A 36 12.95 26.67 -3.94
N LEU A 37 11.96 27.49 -4.26
CA LEU A 37 11.77 28.04 -5.58
C LEU A 37 12.51 29.38 -5.68
N GLU A 38 13.29 29.55 -6.75
CA GLU A 38 14.08 30.75 -6.99
C GLU A 38 13.88 31.22 -8.44
N ASP A 39 13.49 32.48 -8.61
CA ASP A 39 13.43 33.15 -9.90
C ASP A 39 14.84 33.48 -10.39
N THR A 40 15.13 33.23 -11.67
CA THR A 40 16.48 33.42 -12.23
C THR A 40 16.62 34.70 -13.05
N GLY A 41 15.86 35.74 -12.70
CA GLY A 41 15.80 36.99 -13.47
C GLY A 41 14.84 36.89 -14.65
N SER A 42 13.68 36.27 -14.43
CA SER A 42 12.65 36.15 -15.47
C SER A 42 12.07 37.53 -15.83
N THR A 43 11.57 37.65 -17.06
CA THR A 43 11.05 38.92 -17.60
C THR A 43 9.75 39.33 -16.91
N ASN A 44 8.86 38.37 -16.67
CA ASN A 44 7.52 38.60 -16.14
C ASN A 44 7.38 38.19 -14.66
N GLY A 45 8.46 37.68 -14.04
CA GLY A 45 8.50 37.30 -12.63
C GLY A 45 7.90 35.93 -12.32
N THR A 46 8.24 35.42 -11.14
CA THR A 46 7.67 34.22 -10.52
C THR A 46 6.78 34.60 -9.34
N PHE A 47 5.62 33.96 -9.20
CA PHE A 47 4.64 34.24 -8.15
C PHE A 47 4.25 32.98 -7.39
N VAL A 48 4.05 33.10 -6.07
CA VAL A 48 3.59 32.03 -5.18
C VAL A 48 2.43 32.55 -4.35
N ASN A 49 1.25 31.94 -4.50
CA ASN A 49 0.00 32.37 -3.87
C ASN A 49 -0.31 33.86 -4.12
N GLY A 50 -0.09 34.30 -5.36
CA GLY A 50 -0.35 35.67 -5.81
C GLY A 50 0.77 36.69 -5.52
N ALA A 51 1.70 36.38 -4.62
CA ALA A 51 2.83 37.27 -4.30
C ALA A 51 4.04 36.99 -5.21
N GLN A 52 4.64 38.04 -5.78
CA GLN A 52 5.89 37.90 -6.53
C GLN A 52 7.04 37.53 -5.60
N ILE A 53 7.92 36.63 -6.04
CA ILE A 53 9.06 36.16 -5.26
C ILE A 53 10.35 36.29 -6.06
N VAL A 54 11.45 36.46 -5.33
CA VAL A 54 12.80 36.19 -5.83
C VAL A 54 13.22 34.78 -5.41
N LYS A 55 12.96 34.43 -4.14
CA LYS A 55 13.26 33.12 -3.56
C LYS A 55 12.29 32.82 -2.42
N LYS A 56 11.66 31.65 -2.42
CA LYS A 56 10.68 31.27 -1.41
C LYS A 56 10.62 29.76 -1.22
N ARG A 57 10.44 29.31 0.03
CA ARG A 57 10.12 27.91 0.32
C ARG A 57 8.70 27.60 -0.13
N VAL A 58 8.53 26.49 -0.82
CA VAL A 58 7.26 26.07 -1.41
C VAL A 58 6.92 24.64 -1.01
N THR A 59 5.65 24.32 -1.11
CA THR A 59 5.07 23.00 -0.88
C THR A 59 4.26 22.59 -2.11
N PRO A 60 3.98 21.30 -2.32
CA PRO A 60 3.12 20.86 -3.42
C PRO A 60 1.70 21.45 -3.41
N THR A 61 1.27 22.03 -2.29
CA THR A 61 -0.03 22.69 -2.14
C THR A 61 -0.03 24.16 -2.56
N ASP A 62 1.14 24.76 -2.81
CA ASP A 62 1.23 26.17 -3.20
C ASP A 62 0.84 26.40 -4.66
N HIS A 63 0.14 27.51 -4.93
CA HIS A 63 -0.15 27.95 -6.28
C HIS A 63 1.02 28.75 -6.84
N ILE A 64 1.77 28.13 -7.73
CA ILE A 64 2.96 28.74 -8.35
C ILE A 64 2.59 29.18 -9.78
N ARG A 65 2.89 30.42 -10.12
CA ARG A 65 2.67 31.00 -11.44
C ARG A 65 3.98 31.57 -12.00
N LEU A 66 4.31 31.19 -13.23
CA LEU A 66 5.46 31.69 -13.97
C LEU A 66 4.97 32.64 -15.06
N GLY A 67 5.54 33.84 -15.11
CA GLY A 67 5.12 34.88 -16.05
C GLY A 67 3.64 35.24 -15.87
N ASP A 68 2.91 35.49 -16.95
CA ASP A 68 1.54 36.01 -16.85
C ASP A 68 0.51 34.96 -16.42
N SER A 69 0.52 33.77 -17.03
CA SER A 69 -0.57 32.80 -16.87
C SER A 69 -0.13 31.36 -16.60
N TYR A 70 1.15 31.02 -16.71
CA TYR A 70 1.57 29.62 -16.62
C TYR A 70 1.53 29.12 -15.18
N VAL A 71 0.60 28.21 -14.87
CA VAL A 71 0.51 27.58 -13.55
C VAL A 71 1.45 26.37 -13.50
N LEU A 72 2.41 26.40 -12.59
CA LEU A 72 3.39 25.33 -12.42
C LEU A 72 2.86 24.29 -11.43
N ASN A 73 2.70 23.05 -11.87
CA ASN A 73 2.38 21.93 -10.99
C ASN A 73 3.67 21.36 -10.39
N LEU A 74 3.89 21.62 -9.09
CA LEU A 74 5.12 21.21 -8.42
C LEU A 74 5.29 19.68 -8.38
N SER A 75 4.21 18.91 -8.26
CA SER A 75 4.27 17.45 -8.28
C SER A 75 4.76 16.90 -9.62
N GLU A 76 4.45 17.56 -10.74
CA GLU A 76 4.95 17.18 -12.07
C GLU A 76 6.41 17.56 -12.25
N VAL A 77 6.82 18.73 -11.75
CA VAL A 77 8.21 19.18 -11.76
C VAL A 77 9.09 18.26 -10.93
N LEU A 78 8.60 17.76 -9.80
CA LEU A 78 9.35 16.81 -8.98
C LEU A 78 9.53 15.44 -9.65
N LYS A 79 8.60 15.06 -10.53
CA LYS A 79 8.71 13.88 -11.41
C LYS A 79 9.61 14.13 -12.62
N TYR A 80 10.23 15.31 -12.71
CA TYR A 80 11.21 15.59 -13.74
C TYR A 80 12.35 14.55 -13.67
N ASN A 81 12.73 14.01 -14.84
CA ASN A 81 13.60 12.84 -15.00
C ASN A 81 13.02 11.49 -14.53
N ASN A 82 11.70 11.39 -14.39
CA ASN A 82 10.99 10.18 -13.95
C ASN A 82 11.41 9.70 -12.56
N ASP A 83 11.73 10.60 -11.65
CA ASP A 83 11.92 10.26 -10.24
C ASP A 83 10.55 9.97 -9.61
N TYR A 84 10.36 8.74 -9.16
CA TYR A 84 9.18 8.27 -8.40
C TYR A 84 9.64 7.60 -7.09
N SER A 85 10.79 8.02 -6.55
CA SER A 85 11.38 7.42 -5.35
C SER A 85 10.47 7.51 -4.13
N ASP A 86 9.78 8.63 -3.97
CA ASP A 86 8.85 8.88 -2.85
C ASP A 86 7.60 8.00 -2.94
N GLU A 87 6.96 7.96 -4.12
CA GLU A 87 5.80 7.13 -4.36
C GLU A 87 6.15 5.63 -4.27
N PHE A 88 7.31 5.24 -4.81
CA PHE A 88 7.79 3.86 -4.68
C PHE A 88 8.04 3.48 -3.23
N ALA A 89 8.67 4.36 -2.43
CA ALA A 89 8.88 4.11 -1.01
C ALA A 89 7.56 3.92 -0.24
N ALA A 90 6.51 4.67 -0.59
CA ALA A 90 5.19 4.51 0.01
C ALA A 90 4.56 3.13 -0.26
N LEU A 91 4.88 2.49 -1.40
CA LEU A 91 4.42 1.13 -1.72
C LEU A 91 4.95 0.06 -0.76
N LYS A 92 6.04 0.32 -0.02
CA LYS A 92 6.56 -0.64 0.97
C LYS A 92 5.50 -0.99 2.02
N LYS A 93 4.77 0.02 2.48
CA LYS A 93 3.71 -0.18 3.46
C LYS A 93 2.60 -1.08 2.90
N VAL A 94 2.18 -0.84 1.66
CA VAL A 94 1.18 -1.66 0.96
C VAL A 94 1.63 -3.12 0.86
N TYR A 95 2.89 -3.35 0.50
CA TYR A 95 3.47 -4.69 0.45
C TYR A 95 3.47 -5.38 1.82
N ASP A 96 3.96 -4.69 2.86
CA ASP A 96 4.04 -5.25 4.22
C ASP A 96 2.66 -5.56 4.79
N ASP A 97 1.70 -4.64 4.62
CA ASP A 97 0.33 -4.81 5.08
C ASP A 97 -0.32 -6.03 4.42
N TYR A 98 -0.09 -6.25 3.12
CA TYR A 98 -0.56 -7.45 2.41
C TYR A 98 0.07 -8.75 2.95
N ILE A 99 1.40 -8.77 3.14
CA ILE A 99 2.09 -9.96 3.68
C ILE A 99 1.59 -10.28 5.09
N GLN A 100 1.46 -9.26 5.95
CA GLN A 100 0.95 -9.43 7.31
C GLN A 100 -0.51 -9.90 7.32
N ALA A 101 -1.37 -9.32 6.48
CA ALA A 101 -2.77 -9.74 6.36
C ALA A 101 -2.88 -11.20 5.90
N LYS A 102 -2.09 -11.60 4.89
CA LYS A 102 -2.05 -12.97 4.38
C LYS A 102 -1.61 -13.97 5.47
N VAL A 103 -0.51 -13.68 6.17
CA VAL A 103 -0.01 -14.53 7.27
C VAL A 103 -1.03 -14.61 8.41
N LYS A 104 -1.71 -13.51 8.75
CA LYS A 104 -2.75 -13.47 9.80
C LYS A 104 -3.95 -14.35 9.43
N ILE A 105 -4.42 -14.28 8.18
CA ILE A 105 -5.52 -15.11 7.69
C ILE A 105 -5.12 -16.60 7.71
N GLN A 106 -3.90 -16.93 7.30
CA GLN A 106 -3.45 -18.32 7.29
C GLN A 106 -3.24 -18.88 8.71
N SER A 107 -2.59 -18.13 9.59
CA SER A 107 -2.22 -18.60 10.95
C SER A 107 -3.40 -18.61 11.94
N SER A 108 -4.24 -17.56 11.96
CA SER A 108 -5.41 -17.50 12.87
C SER A 108 -6.43 -18.59 12.57
N ASN A 109 -6.53 -19.00 11.32
CA ASN A 109 -7.49 -20.02 10.92
C ASN A 109 -6.99 -21.42 11.21
N GLN A 110 -5.69 -21.73 11.03
CA GLN A 110 -5.17 -23.08 11.27
C GLN A 110 -5.41 -23.57 12.72
N PHE A 111 -5.32 -22.67 13.70
CA PHE A 111 -5.64 -22.99 15.10
C PHE A 111 -7.14 -23.20 15.31
N LYS A 112 -7.98 -22.31 14.76
CA LYS A 112 -9.44 -22.38 14.89
C LYS A 112 -10.03 -23.62 14.22
N THR A 113 -9.61 -23.97 13.00
CA THR A 113 -10.10 -25.19 12.33
C THR A 113 -9.69 -26.45 13.08
N ARG A 114 -8.46 -26.53 13.59
CA ARG A 114 -8.03 -27.66 14.42
C ARG A 114 -8.85 -27.78 15.70
N LEU A 115 -9.12 -26.66 16.38
CA LEU A 115 -10.00 -26.62 17.56
C LEU A 115 -11.41 -27.11 17.25
N PHE A 116 -12.06 -26.56 16.22
CA PHE A 116 -13.42 -26.97 15.85
C PHE A 116 -13.48 -28.41 15.35
N GLN A 117 -12.37 -28.98 14.86
CA GLN A 117 -12.30 -30.38 14.45
C GLN A 117 -11.99 -31.34 15.60
N SER A 118 -11.25 -30.96 16.65
CA SER A 118 -10.82 -31.89 17.69
C SER A 118 -11.63 -31.81 18.98
N LEU A 119 -12.00 -30.60 19.42
CA LEU A 119 -12.75 -30.34 20.65
C LEU A 119 -14.08 -31.11 20.71
N PRO A 120 -14.85 -31.22 19.62
CA PRO A 120 -16.10 -31.97 19.62
C PRO A 120 -15.97 -33.47 19.85
N PHE A 121 -14.81 -34.06 19.59
CA PHE A 121 -14.54 -35.48 19.87
C PHE A 121 -13.97 -35.69 21.28
N ALA A 122 -13.22 -34.72 21.80
CA ALA A 122 -12.66 -34.78 23.15
C ALA A 122 -13.73 -34.59 24.25
N LEU A 123 -14.66 -33.64 24.05
CA LEU A 123 -15.66 -33.28 25.06
C LEU A 123 -16.61 -34.45 25.43
N PRO A 124 -17.20 -35.19 24.50
CA PRO A 124 -18.07 -36.32 24.85
C PRO A 124 -17.35 -37.45 25.58
N GLY A 125 -16.08 -37.71 25.23
CA GLY A 125 -15.27 -38.70 25.93
C GLY A 125 -15.06 -38.33 27.40
N ILE A 126 -14.72 -37.07 27.68
CA ILE A 126 -14.53 -36.57 29.05
C ILE A 126 -15.86 -36.64 29.83
N VAL A 127 -16.97 -36.17 29.23
CA VAL A 127 -18.31 -36.21 29.85
C VAL A 127 -18.76 -37.65 30.13
N GLY A 128 -18.52 -38.57 29.19
CA GLY A 128 -18.85 -39.99 29.35
C GLY A 128 -18.06 -40.66 30.47
N VAL A 129 -16.77 -40.36 30.61
CA VAL A 129 -15.93 -40.86 31.72
C VAL A 129 -16.43 -40.34 33.07
N VAL A 130 -16.72 -39.04 33.16
CA VAL A 130 -17.21 -38.40 34.40
C VAL A 130 -18.55 -38.99 34.83
N ILE A 131 -19.52 -39.11 33.92
CA ILE A 131 -20.84 -39.68 34.23
C ILE A 131 -20.73 -41.18 34.54
N GLY A 132 -19.88 -41.93 33.83
CA GLY A 132 -19.68 -43.36 34.06
C GLY A 132 -19.08 -43.68 35.44
N PHE A 133 -18.11 -42.90 35.92
CA PHE A 133 -17.48 -43.13 37.22
C PHE A 133 -18.24 -42.49 38.40
N LEU A 134 -18.84 -41.30 38.22
CA LEU A 134 -19.43 -40.52 39.32
C LEU A 134 -20.97 -40.56 39.34
N GLY A 135 -21.60 -40.87 38.22
CA GLY A 135 -23.02 -40.65 37.99
C GLY A 135 -23.95 -41.78 38.42
N LYS A 136 -23.71 -42.44 39.57
CA LYS A 136 -24.65 -43.34 40.31
C LYS A 136 -25.71 -44.12 39.48
N GLY A 137 -25.41 -44.58 38.26
CA GLY A 137 -26.33 -45.33 37.40
C GLY A 137 -27.63 -44.63 36.98
N SER A 138 -27.76 -43.29 37.00
CA SER A 138 -29.02 -42.62 36.62
C SER A 138 -29.21 -42.66 35.07
N PRO A 139 -30.31 -43.26 34.56
CA PRO A 139 -30.51 -43.43 33.12
C PRO A 139 -30.70 -42.11 32.36
N GLU A 140 -31.19 -41.06 33.01
CA GLU A 140 -31.36 -39.73 32.41
C GLU A 140 -30.01 -39.07 32.06
N LEU A 141 -29.01 -39.13 32.94
CA LEU A 141 -27.66 -38.62 32.67
C LEU A 141 -26.97 -39.40 31.55
N PHE A 142 -27.23 -40.70 31.46
CA PHE A 142 -26.70 -41.54 30.38
C PHE A 142 -27.29 -41.14 29.02
N GLY A 143 -28.60 -40.88 28.95
CA GLY A 143 -29.27 -40.38 27.75
C GLY A 143 -28.74 -39.02 27.28
N ILE A 144 -28.50 -38.08 28.20
CA ILE A 144 -27.92 -36.77 27.90
C ILE A 144 -26.48 -36.92 27.36
N SER A 145 -25.69 -37.81 27.95
CA SER A 145 -24.32 -38.11 27.50
C SER A 145 -24.29 -38.63 26.05
N LEU A 146 -25.21 -39.55 25.71
CA LEU A 146 -25.33 -40.09 24.36
C LEU A 146 -25.69 -38.99 23.34
N LEU A 147 -26.62 -38.10 23.69
CA LEU A 147 -27.00 -36.96 22.85
C LEU A 147 -25.82 -36.00 22.62
N ILE A 148 -25.07 -35.65 23.66
CA ILE A 148 -23.88 -34.79 23.55
C ILE A 148 -22.84 -35.44 22.63
N THR A 149 -22.67 -36.76 22.72
CA THR A 149 -21.72 -37.53 21.89
C THR A 149 -22.03 -37.49 20.40
N ILE A 150 -23.29 -37.31 20.01
CA ILE A 150 -23.70 -37.23 18.60
C ILE A 150 -23.79 -35.77 18.14
N CYS A 151 -24.40 -34.90 18.95
CA CYS A 151 -24.65 -33.52 18.59
C CYS A 151 -23.37 -32.65 18.63
N ALA A 152 -22.47 -32.86 19.60
CA ALA A 152 -21.28 -32.03 19.69
C ALA A 152 -20.35 -32.21 18.46
N PRO A 153 -19.98 -33.43 18.02
CA PRO A 153 -19.19 -33.65 16.81
C PRO A 153 -19.80 -33.04 15.56
N THR A 154 -21.10 -33.26 15.34
CA THR A 154 -21.79 -32.78 14.13
C THR A 154 -21.81 -31.25 14.06
N VAL A 155 -22.10 -30.56 15.17
CA VAL A 155 -22.05 -29.10 15.26
C VAL A 155 -20.63 -28.58 15.04
N GLY A 156 -19.62 -29.20 15.67
CA GLY A 156 -18.24 -28.77 15.52
C GLY A 156 -17.68 -28.95 14.11
N ILE A 157 -17.97 -30.09 13.46
CA ILE A 157 -17.63 -30.34 12.04
C ILE A 157 -18.31 -29.29 11.15
N TYR A 158 -19.59 -29.02 11.35
CA TYR A 158 -20.33 -28.02 10.56
C TYR A 158 -19.73 -26.61 10.72
N LEU A 159 -19.47 -26.17 11.96
CA LEU A 159 -18.87 -24.86 12.23
C LEU A 159 -17.45 -24.76 11.67
N GLY A 160 -16.65 -25.81 11.83
CA GLY A 160 -15.31 -25.90 11.25
C GLY A 160 -15.32 -25.81 9.73
N ALA A 161 -16.21 -26.54 9.05
CA ALA A 161 -16.38 -26.50 7.60
C ALA A 161 -16.83 -25.12 7.11
N LYS A 162 -17.83 -24.52 7.79
CA LYS A 162 -18.34 -23.17 7.47
C LYS A 162 -17.26 -22.08 7.61
N GLN A 163 -16.42 -22.17 8.65
CA GLN A 163 -15.31 -21.24 8.83
C GLN A 163 -14.23 -21.43 7.75
N SER A 164 -13.88 -22.69 7.45
CA SER A 164 -12.88 -23.03 6.43
C SER A 164 -13.28 -22.52 5.04
N ALA A 165 -14.57 -22.63 4.69
CA ALA A 165 -15.10 -22.20 3.40
C ALA A 165 -14.97 -20.68 3.13
N LYS A 166 -14.84 -19.84 4.17
CA LYS A 166 -14.67 -18.38 4.00
C LYS A 166 -13.23 -17.96 3.66
N ILE A 167 -12.25 -18.78 3.99
CA ILE A 167 -10.82 -18.43 3.90
C ILE A 167 -10.38 -18.16 2.45
N PRO A 168 -10.75 -19.00 1.45
CA PRO A 168 -10.34 -18.77 0.07
C PRO A 168 -10.85 -17.41 -0.45
N GLN A 169 -12.09 -17.05 -0.11
CA GLN A 169 -12.66 -15.76 -0.49
C GLN A 169 -11.88 -14.60 0.13
N GLN A 170 -11.60 -14.66 1.44
CA GLN A 170 -10.82 -13.61 2.10
C GLN A 170 -9.41 -13.46 1.50
N LEU A 171 -8.74 -14.57 1.17
CA LEU A 171 -7.43 -14.55 0.52
C LEU A 171 -7.51 -13.96 -0.89
N GLN A 172 -8.57 -14.25 -1.63
CA GLN A 172 -8.80 -13.69 -2.95
C GLN A 172 -9.08 -12.18 -2.90
N ASP A 173 -9.89 -11.73 -1.93
CA ASP A 173 -10.23 -10.32 -1.75
C ASP A 173 -8.98 -9.49 -1.45
N ILE A 174 -8.13 -9.93 -0.51
CA ILE A 174 -6.87 -9.22 -0.21
C ILE A 174 -5.89 -9.24 -1.39
N ALA A 175 -5.87 -10.31 -2.18
CA ALA A 175 -5.00 -10.42 -3.35
C ALA A 175 -5.47 -9.50 -4.48
N ASN A 176 -6.78 -9.36 -4.67
CA ASN A 176 -7.36 -8.42 -5.61
C ASN A 176 -7.07 -6.98 -5.20
N GLN A 177 -7.23 -6.65 -3.92
CA GLN A 177 -6.90 -5.32 -3.40
C GLN A 177 -5.40 -5.02 -3.61
N PHE A 178 -4.53 -5.98 -3.29
CA PHE A 178 -3.08 -5.83 -3.51
C PHE A 178 -2.72 -5.60 -4.99
N LYS A 179 -3.43 -6.22 -5.94
CA LYS A 179 -3.23 -5.98 -7.38
C LYS A 179 -3.56 -4.56 -7.81
N ILE A 180 -4.52 -3.92 -7.15
CA ILE A 180 -4.93 -2.54 -7.42
C ILE A 180 -3.93 -1.56 -6.81
N ASP A 181 -3.54 -1.81 -5.56
CA ASP A 181 -2.77 -0.82 -4.78
C ASP A 181 -1.25 -0.92 -5.04
N TYR A 182 -0.72 -2.09 -5.37
CA TYR A 182 0.71 -2.32 -5.57
C TYR A 182 1.11 -2.25 -7.04
N VAL A 183 0.99 -1.05 -7.60
CA VAL A 183 1.25 -0.74 -9.01
C VAL A 183 2.34 0.32 -9.18
N CYS A 184 2.96 0.35 -10.35
CA CYS A 184 3.89 1.41 -10.72
C CYS A 184 3.17 2.77 -10.73
N PRO A 185 3.68 3.79 -10.01
CA PRO A 185 3.04 5.12 -9.92
C PRO A 185 3.06 5.90 -11.24
N LYS A 186 3.88 5.47 -12.21
CA LYS A 186 3.97 6.09 -13.54
C LYS A 186 3.09 5.41 -14.58
N CYS A 187 3.20 4.08 -14.72
CA CYS A 187 2.56 3.33 -15.81
C CYS A 187 1.43 2.40 -15.38
N GLY A 188 1.14 2.31 -14.07
CA GLY A 188 0.05 1.48 -13.54
C GLY A 188 0.28 -0.03 -13.60
N THR A 189 1.47 -0.49 -14.02
CA THR A 189 1.77 -1.93 -14.09
C THR A 189 1.85 -2.52 -12.69
N PHE A 190 1.17 -3.65 -12.46
CA PHE A 190 1.25 -4.41 -11.23
C PHE A 190 2.68 -4.89 -10.97
N LEU A 191 3.18 -4.66 -9.74
CA LEU A 191 4.56 -4.97 -9.37
C LEU A 191 4.69 -6.26 -8.55
N GLY A 192 3.59 -6.88 -8.13
CA GLY A 192 3.62 -7.95 -7.11
C GLY A 192 4.12 -9.32 -7.60
N GLU A 193 4.46 -9.46 -8.89
CA GLU A 193 5.15 -10.65 -9.41
C GLU A 193 6.63 -10.70 -8.98
N ILE A 194 7.20 -9.54 -8.61
CA ILE A 194 8.61 -9.41 -8.24
C ILE A 194 8.69 -9.09 -6.74
N PRO A 195 9.55 -9.78 -5.96
CA PRO A 195 9.75 -9.45 -4.56
C PRO A 195 10.19 -8.00 -4.35
N TRP A 196 9.79 -7.40 -3.24
CA TRP A 196 10.12 -6.01 -2.90
C TRP A 196 11.63 -5.71 -3.03
N GLU A 197 12.49 -6.55 -2.45
CA GLU A 197 13.92 -6.29 -2.44
C GLU A 197 14.52 -6.35 -3.85
N SER A 198 14.01 -7.23 -4.71
CA SER A 198 14.40 -7.32 -6.12
C SER A 198 13.97 -6.09 -6.91
N LEU A 199 12.76 -5.56 -6.66
CA LEU A 199 12.28 -4.32 -7.28
C LEU A 199 13.12 -3.11 -6.85
N LYS A 200 13.38 -2.99 -5.55
CA LYS A 200 14.20 -1.92 -4.97
C LYS A 200 15.62 -1.93 -5.56
N ASN A 201 16.24 -3.10 -5.64
CA ASN A 201 17.59 -3.26 -6.22
C ASN A 201 17.64 -2.96 -7.72
N ARG A 202 16.53 -3.14 -8.43
CA ARG A 202 16.43 -2.78 -9.85
C ARG A 202 16.51 -1.28 -10.10
N LYS A 203 16.21 -0.44 -9.08
CA LYS A 203 16.21 1.03 -9.13
C LYS A 203 15.28 1.68 -10.18
N GLN A 204 14.62 0.91 -11.04
CA GLN A 204 13.71 1.41 -12.08
C GLN A 204 12.60 0.42 -12.41
N CYS A 205 11.58 0.90 -13.12
CA CYS A 205 10.41 0.11 -13.52
C CYS A 205 10.79 -1.13 -14.34
N PRO A 206 10.17 -2.29 -14.09
CA PRO A 206 10.42 -3.50 -14.87
C PRO A 206 9.98 -3.40 -16.34
N VAL A 207 9.07 -2.48 -16.66
CA VAL A 207 8.51 -2.32 -18.01
C VAL A 207 9.45 -1.45 -18.85
N SER A 208 9.88 -1.96 -20.01
CA SER A 208 10.82 -1.27 -20.91
C SER A 208 10.32 0.07 -21.44
N SER A 209 9.01 0.23 -21.64
CA SER A 209 8.39 1.50 -22.04
C SER A 209 8.31 2.52 -20.89
N CYS A 210 8.46 2.08 -19.64
CA CYS A 210 8.33 2.92 -18.47
C CYS A 210 9.70 3.33 -17.91
N LYS A 211 10.03 4.61 -18.03
CA LYS A 211 11.29 5.16 -17.52
C LYS A 211 11.29 5.54 -16.03
N ALA A 212 10.36 5.05 -15.21
CA ALA A 212 10.28 5.44 -13.79
C ALA A 212 11.50 4.93 -12.99
N LYS A 213 12.08 5.78 -12.16
CA LYS A 213 13.20 5.50 -11.25
C LYS A 213 12.70 5.44 -9.80
N TRP A 214 13.22 4.49 -9.04
CA TRP A 214 12.83 4.16 -7.65
C TRP A 214 13.79 4.72 -6.60
N VAL A 215 15.01 5.04 -7.01
CA VAL A 215 16.06 5.54 -6.12
C VAL A 215 16.50 6.89 -6.65
N ARG A 216 16.68 7.84 -5.75
CA ARG A 216 17.28 9.14 -6.05
C ARG A 216 18.75 8.92 -6.38
N GLU A 217 19.17 9.35 -7.57
CA GLU A 217 20.60 9.43 -7.94
C GLU A 217 21.32 10.52 -7.13
#